data_AF-A0A150KZV9-F1
#
_entry.id   AF-A0A150KZV9-F1
#
_cell.length_a   1.000
_cell.length_b   1.000
_cell.length_c   1.000
_cell.angle_alpha   90.00
_cell.angle_beta   90.00
_cell.angle_gamma   90.00
#
_symmetry.space_group_name_H-M   'P 1'
#
loop_
_entity.id
_entity.type
_entity.pdbx_description
1 polymer ?
#
loop_
_entity_poly.entity_id
_entity_poly.type
_entity_poly.pdbx_seq_one_letter_code
_entity_poly.pdbx_strand_id
1 'polypeptide(L)' 'MFYQRARESERRLARKNLEYWRDYPAKYALWYFNPYGPCPPTWYNQPFAGRFKQHCFYEPAPGTCESVYSR' A
#
# COMPACT_ATOMS: atom_id res chain seq x y z
N MET A 1 -15.08 12.05 20.27
CA MET A 1 -14.20 13.22 20.46
C MET A 1 -13.27 13.31 19.27
N PHE A 2 -13.42 14.34 18.41
CA PHE A 2 -12.83 14.40 17.06
C PHE A 2 -11.36 14.88 17.01
N TYR A 3 -10.74 15.18 18.15
CA TYR A 3 -9.35 15.61 18.24
C TYR A 3 -8.59 14.73 19.24
N GLN A 4 -8.13 13.58 18.76
CA GLN A 4 -7.14 12.77 19.47
C GLN A 4 -5.75 13.06 18.88
N ARG A 5 -4.73 13.11 19.74
CA ARG A 5 -3.33 13.17 19.26
C ARG A 5 -3.00 11.89 18.49
N ALA A 6 -2.15 12.01 17.48
CA ALA A 6 -1.59 10.84 16.81
C ALA A 6 -0.87 9.95 17.83
N ARG A 7 -1.15 8.64 17.80
CA ARG A 7 -0.51 7.67 18.69
C ARG A 7 0.97 7.50 18.28
N GLU A 8 1.83 7.20 19.25
CA GLU A 8 3.28 7.07 19.03
C GLU A 8 3.64 6.01 17.98
N SER A 9 2.88 4.91 17.91
CA SER A 9 3.05 3.86 16.90
C SER A 9 2.93 4.39 15.47
N GLU A 10 1.93 5.22 15.19
CA GLU A 10 1.69 5.80 13.88
C GLU A 10 2.74 6.84 13.54
N ARG A 11 3.15 7.67 14.51
CA ARG A 11 4.24 8.63 14.32
C ARG A 11 5.53 7.93 13.91
N ARG A 12 5.85 6.80 14.57
CA ARG A 12 7.03 5.99 14.25
C ARG A 12 6.97 5.38 12.85
N LEU A 13 5.81 4.83 12.46
CA LEU A 13 5.63 4.25 11.13
C LEU A 13 5.68 5.31 10.03
N ALA A 14 5.06 6.48 10.26
CA ALA A 14 5.13 7.61 9.34
C ALA A 14 6.58 8.08 9.12
N ARG A 15 7.38 8.15 10.20
CA ARG A 15 8.81 8.49 10.09
C ARG A 15 9.58 7.49 9.22
N LYS A 16 9.36 6.18 9.41
CA LYS A 16 9.98 5.16 8.55
C LYS A 16 9.68 5.37 7.06
N ASN A 17 8.44 5.71 6.71
CA ASN A 17 8.07 5.99 5.32
C ASN A 17 8.80 7.22 4.74
N LEU A 18 9.02 8.26 5.56
CA LEU A 18 9.81 9.43 5.16
C LEU A 18 11.29 9.08 4.97
N GLU A 19 11.80 8.12 5.75
CA GLU A 19 13.14 7.54 5.64
C GLU A 19 13.21 6.41 4.60
N TYR A 20 12.32 6.44 3.60
CA TYR A 20 12.30 5.52 2.45
C TYR A 20 12.03 4.05 2.77
N TRP A 21 11.55 3.72 3.97
CA TRP A 21 11.16 2.35 4.29
C TRP A 21 10.01 1.89 3.38
N ARG A 22 10.22 0.75 2.71
CA ARG A 22 9.27 0.11 1.80
C ARG A 22 9.29 -1.39 2.04
N ASP A 23 8.13 -2.01 2.11
CA ASP A 23 8.01 -3.44 2.37
C ASP A 23 6.87 -4.05 1.55
N TYR A 24 6.93 -5.35 1.30
CA TYR A 24 5.86 -6.10 0.64
C TYR A 24 4.62 -6.12 1.55
N PRO A 25 3.39 -5.93 1.02
CA PRO A 25 2.98 -5.76 -0.38
C PRO A 25 2.87 -4.31 -0.85
N ALA A 26 3.27 -3.33 -0.03
CA ALA A 26 3.12 -1.91 -0.32
C ALA A 26 4.30 -1.29 -1.11
N LYS A 27 5.36 -2.07 -1.39
CA LYS A 27 6.63 -1.59 -1.97
C LYS A 27 6.42 -0.76 -3.24
N TYR A 28 5.59 -1.25 -4.16
CA TYR A 28 5.25 -0.58 -5.42
C TYR A 28 3.74 -0.33 -5.59
N ALA A 29 2.93 -0.66 -4.58
CA ALA A 29 1.48 -0.54 -4.67
C ALA A 29 1.02 0.92 -4.73
N LEU A 30 0.10 1.21 -5.65
CA LEU A 30 -0.54 2.53 -5.79
C LEU A 30 -1.88 2.59 -5.06
N TRP A 31 -2.56 1.44 -4.95
CA TRP A 31 -3.90 1.35 -4.39
C TRP A 31 -3.96 0.30 -3.30
N TYR A 32 -4.77 0.58 -2.27
CA TYR A 32 -5.15 -0.42 -1.27
C TYR A 32 -6.57 -0.17 -0.78
N PHE A 33 -7.30 -1.23 -0.45
CA PHE A 33 -8.61 -1.13 0.20
C PHE A 33 -8.94 -2.40 0.98
N ASN A 34 -9.95 -2.31 1.86
CA ASN A 34 -10.45 -3.43 2.66
C ASN A 34 -11.76 -3.95 2.04
N PRO A 35 -11.71 -5.06 1.25
CA PRO A 35 -12.93 -5.66 0.70
C PRO A 35 -13.73 -6.40 1.78
N TYR A 36 -15.04 -6.52 1.57
CA TYR A 36 -15.91 -7.38 2.39
C TYR A 36 -15.72 -8.89 2.13
N GLY A 37 -14.92 -9.26 1.13
CA GLY A 37 -14.70 -10.64 0.70
C GLY A 37 -13.23 -10.91 0.29
N PRO A 38 -12.96 -11.97 -0.49
CA PRO A 38 -11.62 -12.23 -1.01
C PRO A 38 -11.06 -11.05 -1.81
N CYS A 39 -9.73 -10.88 -1.81
CA CYS A 39 -9.09 -9.84 -2.62
C CYS A 39 -9.40 -10.11 -4.11
N PRO A 40 -9.99 -9.15 -4.85
CA PRO A 40 -10.18 -9.32 -6.27
C PRO A 40 -8.81 -9.39 -6.98
N PRO A 41 -8.70 -10.15 -8.08
CA PRO A 41 -7.45 -10.33 -8.80
C PRO A 41 -6.93 -9.02 -9.42
N THR A 42 -7.83 -8.09 -9.71
CA THR A 42 -7.51 -6.76 -10.23
C THR A 42 -8.38 -5.68 -9.58
N TRP A 43 -7.87 -4.45 -9.55
CA TRP A 43 -8.60 -3.26 -9.10
C TRP A 43 -8.20 -2.06 -9.97
N TYR A 44 -9.15 -1.36 -10.61
CA TYR A 44 -8.86 -0.32 -11.61
C TYR A 44 -7.84 -0.76 -12.70
N ASN A 45 -7.98 -1.99 -13.21
CA ASN A 45 -7.06 -2.62 -14.17
C ASN A 45 -5.61 -2.80 -13.66
N GLN A 46 -5.39 -2.71 -12.35
CA GLN A 46 -4.09 -2.92 -11.71
C GLN A 46 -4.03 -4.34 -11.10
N PRO A 47 -2.93 -5.10 -11.29
CA PRO A 47 -2.78 -6.44 -10.73
C PRO A 47 -2.69 -6.46 -9.20
N PHE A 48 -3.24 -7.52 -8.59
CA PHE A 48 -3.09 -7.79 -7.16
C PHE A 48 -1.63 -8.07 -6.81
N ALA A 49 -1.09 -7.31 -5.87
CA ALA A 49 0.28 -7.45 -5.39
C ALA A 49 0.37 -8.35 -4.16
N GLY A 50 -0.59 -8.23 -3.24
CA GLY A 50 -0.60 -8.98 -1.99
C GLY A 50 -1.58 -8.43 -0.96
N ARG A 51 -1.67 -9.11 0.18
CA ARG A 51 -2.53 -8.73 1.29
C ARG A 51 -1.71 -8.47 2.54
N PHE A 52 -1.96 -7.36 3.21
CA PHE A 52 -1.48 -7.12 4.56
C PHE A 52 -2.66 -6.84 5.50
N LYS A 53 -2.83 -7.70 6.50
CA LYS A 53 -3.99 -7.72 7.39
C LYS A 53 -5.29 -7.75 6.57
N GLN A 54 -6.13 -6.72 6.72
CA GLN A 54 -7.42 -6.60 6.06
C GLN A 54 -7.34 -5.86 4.70
N HIS A 55 -6.18 -5.35 4.30
CA HIS A 55 -6.05 -4.57 3.07
C HIS A 55 -5.42 -5.38 1.94
N CYS A 56 -6.04 -5.30 0.77
CA CYS A 56 -5.52 -5.82 -0.49
C CYS A 56 -4.79 -4.69 -1.23
N PHE A 57 -3.60 -4.97 -1.75
CA PHE A 57 -2.71 -4.01 -2.40
C PHE A 57 -2.60 -4.31 -3.89
N TYR A 58 -2.50 -3.26 -4.71
CA TYR A 58 -2.45 -3.36 -6.16
C TYR A 58 -1.31 -2.52 -6.72
N GLU A 59 -0.49 -3.15 -7.55
CA GLU A 59 0.67 -2.55 -8.21
C GLU A 59 0.32 -2.00 -9.58
N PRO A 60 1.06 -1.02 -10.11
CA PRO A 60 0.84 -0.55 -11.47
C PRO A 60 0.97 -1.71 -12.47
N ALA A 61 0.21 -1.65 -13.56
CA ALA A 61 0.34 -2.61 -14.64
C ALA A 61 1.79 -2.59 -15.17
N PRO A 62 2.41 -3.76 -15.33
CA PRO A 62 3.77 -3.85 -15.85
C PRO A 62 3.94 -3.10 -17.17
N GLY A 63 5.06 -2.44 -17.36
CA GLY A 63 5.37 -1.69 -18.59
C GLY A 63 4.65 -0.34 -18.73
N THR A 64 3.82 0.09 -17.77
CA THR A 64 3.19 1.42 -17.81
C THR A 64 4.10 2.53 -17.30
N CYS A 65 5.02 2.23 -16.38
CA CYS A 65 5.95 3.19 -15.80
C CYS A 65 7.21 2.49 -15.26
N GLU A 66 8.28 2.48 -16.05
CA GLU A 66 9.57 1.84 -15.70
C GLU A 66 10.16 2.38 -14.39
N SER A 67 10.00 3.69 -14.14
CA SER A 67 10.59 4.37 -12.98
C SER A 67 10.05 3.89 -11.63
N VAL A 68 8.93 3.16 -11.60
CA VAL A 68 8.38 2.60 -10.35
C VAL A 68 9.27 1.48 -9.81
N TYR A 69 9.87 0.69 -10.69
CA TYR A 69 10.63 -0.51 -10.32
C TYR A 69 12.15 -0.30 -10.27
N SER A 70 12.64 0.84 -10.76
CA SER A 70 14.07 1.13 -10.96
C SER A 70 14.75 1.87 -9.79
N ARG A 71 14.19 1.82 -8.58
CA ARG A 71 14.66 2.62 -7.44
C ARG A 71 15.68 1.92 -6.57
#